data_AF-A0A6N8QWI9-F1
#
_entry.id   AF-A0A6N8QWI9-F1
#
_cell.length_a   1.000
_cell.length_b   1.000
_cell.length_c   1.000
_cell.angle_alpha   90.00
_cell.angle_beta   90.00
_cell.angle_gamma   90.00
#
_symmetry.space_group_name_H-M   'P 1'
#
loop_
_entity.id
_entity.type
_entity.pdbx_description
1 polymer ?
#
loop_
_entity_poly.entity_id
_entity_poly.type
_entity_poly.pdbx_seq_one_letter_code
_entity_poly.pdbx_strand_id
1 'polypeptide(L)'
;MNIGKAIINYAARRNMDITLIDDETVAFWEADNDCEWMFSYMIGNDGFLHFKGNVYLPQDIKEELPACIDTDKKLKEVINFIAKEFISKK
;
A
#
# COMPACT_ATOMS: atom_id res chain seq x y z
N MET A 1 2.61 -13.69 3.56
CA MET A 1 1.59 -12.98 2.78
C MET A 1 1.99 -12.99 1.32
N ASN A 2 1.04 -13.08 0.39
CA ASN A 2 1.34 -13.09 -1.04
C ASN A 2 0.59 -11.95 -1.73
N ILE A 3 1.30 -11.02 -2.37
CA ILE A 3 0.71 -9.94 -3.18
C ILE A 3 0.32 -10.51 -4.55
N GLY A 4 -0.75 -11.32 -4.54
CA GLY A 4 -1.27 -11.93 -5.75
C GLY A 4 -2.17 -10.99 -6.56
N LYS A 5 -2.53 -11.43 -7.77
CA LYS A 5 -3.43 -10.72 -8.69
C LYS A 5 -4.74 -10.24 -8.03
N ALA A 6 -5.26 -10.99 -7.06
CA ALA A 6 -6.49 -10.63 -6.36
C ALA A 6 -6.34 -9.33 -5.54
N ILE A 7 -5.19 -9.11 -4.90
CA ILE A 7 -4.89 -7.89 -4.15
C ILE A 7 -4.62 -6.73 -5.10
N ILE A 8 -3.83 -6.94 -6.16
CA ILE A 8 -3.55 -5.93 -7.18
C ILE A 8 -4.85 -5.43 -7.82
N ASN A 9 -5.72 -6.34 -8.25
CA ASN A 9 -7.03 -5.98 -8.82
C ASN A 9 -7.96 -5.31 -7.80
N TYR A 10 -7.79 -5.59 -6.51
CA TYR A 10 -8.57 -4.95 -5.45
C TYR A 10 -8.15 -3.49 -5.25
N ALA A 11 -6.84 -3.20 -5.32
CA ALA A 11 -6.29 -1.85 -5.32
C ALA A 11 -6.66 -1.07 -6.58
N ALA A 12 -6.54 -1.69 -7.77
CA ALA A 12 -6.83 -1.03 -9.04
C ALA A 12 -8.27 -0.48 -9.13
N ARG A 13 -9.26 -1.20 -8.56
CA ARG A 13 -10.66 -0.74 -8.47
C ARG A 13 -10.87 0.49 -7.58
N ARG A 14 -9.82 0.94 -6.91
CA ARG A 14 -9.78 2.09 -6.00
C ARG A 14 -8.78 3.15 -6.46
N ASN A 15 -8.42 3.13 -7.74
CA ASN A 15 -7.43 4.02 -8.36
C ASN A 15 -6.07 3.97 -7.66
N MET A 16 -5.64 2.78 -7.26
CA MET A 16 -4.31 2.53 -6.72
C MET A 16 -3.63 1.39 -7.46
N ASP A 17 -2.33 1.50 -7.67
CA ASP A 17 -1.50 0.41 -8.16
C ASP A 17 -0.55 -0.12 -7.09
N ILE A 18 -0.16 -1.39 -7.20
CA ILE A 18 0.78 -2.04 -6.29
C ILE A 18 1.85 -2.74 -7.13
N THR A 19 3.11 -2.44 -6.85
CA THR A 19 4.26 -3.09 -7.49
C THR A 19 5.19 -3.72 -6.45
N LEU A 20 5.88 -4.78 -6.88
CA LEU A 20 6.94 -5.40 -6.10
C LEU A 20 8.28 -4.92 -6.67
N ILE A 21 9.09 -4.29 -5.83
CA ILE A 21 10.42 -3.77 -6.16
C ILE A 21 11.46 -4.69 -5.52
N ASP A 22 12.37 -5.20 -6.34
CA ASP A 22 13.49 -6.08 -5.97
C ASP A 22 13.06 -7.28 -5.10
N ASP A 23 11.85 -7.81 -5.30
CA ASP A 23 11.24 -8.91 -4.53
C ASP A 23 11.10 -8.69 -3.01
N GLU A 24 11.45 -7.50 -2.50
CA GLU A 24 11.50 -7.20 -1.08
C GLU A 24 10.56 -6.05 -0.67
N THR A 25 10.16 -5.19 -1.61
CA THR A 25 9.41 -3.97 -1.30
C THR A 25 8.08 -3.91 -2.04
N VAL A 26 6.99 -3.77 -1.30
CA VAL A 26 5.65 -3.55 -1.84
C VAL A 26 5.39 -2.04 -1.86
N ALA A 27 5.39 -1.45 -3.05
CA ALA A 27 5.14 -0.04 -3.28
C ALA A 27 3.68 0.21 -3.68
N PHE A 28 3.07 1.26 -3.13
CA PHE A 28 1.67 1.63 -3.36
C PHE A 28 1.59 2.97 -4.08
N TRP A 29 0.91 3.00 -5.21
CA TRP A 29 0.87 4.12 -6.14
C TRP A 29 -0.55 4.66 -6.30
N GLU A 30 -0.68 5.91 -6.71
CA GLU A 30 -1.91 6.39 -7.34
C GLU A 30 -1.93 5.84 -8.76
N ALA A 31 -3.11 5.43 -9.26
CA ALA A 31 -3.19 4.79 -10.59
C ALA A 31 -2.79 5.71 -11.75
N ASP A 32 -2.83 7.02 -11.55
CA ASP A 32 -2.48 8.06 -12.53
C ASP A 32 -1.13 8.74 -12.26
N ASN A 33 -0.34 8.23 -11.30
CA ASN A 33 0.99 8.75 -10.98
C ASN A 33 2.07 7.67 -11.18
N ASP A 34 2.84 7.84 -12.26
CA ASP A 34 3.94 6.94 -12.64
C ASP A 34 5.33 7.43 -12.17
N CYS A 35 5.40 8.61 -11.55
CA CYS A 35 6.66 9.22 -11.14
C CYS A 35 7.18 8.68 -9.82
N GLU A 36 6.31 8.58 -8.80
CA GLU A 36 6.71 8.11 -7.46
C GLU A 36 5.54 7.46 -6.69
N TRP A 37 5.83 6.40 -5.93
CA TRP A 37 4.85 5.74 -5.07
C TRP A 37 4.51 6.59 -3.84
N MET A 38 3.31 6.43 -3.29
CA MET A 38 2.85 7.15 -2.09
C MET A 38 3.61 6.70 -0.84
N PHE A 39 3.67 5.39 -0.63
CA PHE A 39 4.29 4.74 0.53
C PHE A 39 4.66 3.30 0.18
N SER A 40 5.44 2.66 1.06
CA SER A 40 5.87 1.28 0.85
C SER A 40 5.98 0.49 2.15
N TYR A 41 5.86 -0.82 2.00
CA TYR A 41 6.17 -1.81 3.02
C TYR A 41 7.29 -2.72 2.53
N MET A 42 8.07 -3.28 3.46
CA MET A 42 9.04 -4.35 3.17
C MET A 42 8.44 -5.70 3.54
N ILE A 43 8.78 -6.74 2.78
CA ILE A 43 8.44 -8.13 3.09
C ILE A 43 9.44 -8.61 4.14
N GLY A 44 8.96 -8.88 5.35
CA GLY A 44 9.77 -9.43 6.43
C GLY A 44 10.07 -10.91 6.26
N ASN A 45 11.06 -11.40 7.01
CA ASN A 45 11.39 -12.84 7.06
C ASN A 45 10.25 -13.71 7.62
N ASP A 46 9.32 -13.10 8.35
CA ASP A 46 8.06 -13.70 8.81
C ASP A 46 7.00 -13.82 7.70
N GLY A 47 7.29 -13.28 6.51
CA GLY A 47 6.37 -13.18 5.39
C GLY A 47 5.29 -12.12 5.59
N PHE A 48 5.38 -11.25 6.59
CA PHE A 48 4.46 -10.13 6.79
C PHE A 48 5.01 -8.86 6.14
N LEU A 49 4.15 -7.85 6.00
CA LEU A 49 4.57 -6.56 5.51
C LEU A 49 4.88 -5.65 6.70
N HIS A 50 6.04 -5.00 6.69
CA HIS A 50 6.44 -4.04 7.72
C HIS A 50 6.62 -2.67 7.09
N PHE A 51 6.09 -1.62 7.73
CA PHE A 51 6.10 -0.28 7.16
C PHE A 51 7.55 0.16 6.87
N LYS A 52 7.85 0.52 5.62
CA LYS A 52 9.21 0.86 5.17
C LYS A 52 9.40 2.36 5.04
N GLY A 53 8.46 3.05 4.41
CA GLY A 53 8.62 4.46 4.14
C GLY A 53 7.38 5.15 3.62
N ASN A 54 7.30 6.45 3.92
CA ASN A 54 6.36 7.39 3.34
C ASN A 54 7.11 8.26 2.34
N VAL A 55 6.48 8.58 1.21
CA VAL A 55 7.01 9.54 0.26
C VAL A 55 6.24 10.85 0.37
N TYR A 56 4.92 10.81 0.12
CA TYR A 56 4.10 12.03 0.06
C TYR A 56 2.70 11.89 0.65
N LEU A 57 2.38 10.81 1.37
CA LEU A 57 1.13 10.83 2.14
C LEU A 57 1.20 11.96 3.18
N PRO A 58 0.09 12.69 3.38
CA PRO A 58 -0.07 13.60 4.51
C PRO A 58 0.25 12.91 5.85
N GLN A 59 0.83 13.66 6.78
CA GLN A 59 1.31 13.11 8.05
C GLN A 59 0.20 12.43 8.86
N ASP A 60 -0.99 13.03 8.91
CA ASP A 60 -2.17 12.49 9.59
C ASP A 60 -2.62 11.15 8.99
N ILE A 61 -2.65 11.03 7.67
CA ILE A 61 -2.96 9.76 6.98
C ILE A 61 -1.87 8.72 7.23
N LYS A 62 -0.60 9.14 7.20
CA LYS A 62 0.54 8.25 7.42
C LYS A 62 0.58 7.67 8.84
N GLU A 63 0.17 8.43 9.85
CA GLU A 63 0.18 7.98 11.25
C GLU A 63 -0.86 6.90 11.55
N GLU A 64 -1.92 6.82 10.77
CA GLU A 64 -2.95 5.78 10.86
C GLU A 64 -2.53 4.45 10.20
N LEU A 65 -1.42 4.44 9.44
CA LEU A 65 -0.95 3.23 8.78
C LEU A 65 -0.33 2.24 9.78
N PRO A 66 -0.72 0.95 9.73
CA PRO A 66 -0.19 -0.05 10.65
C PRO A 66 1.30 -0.29 10.41
N ALA A 67 2.07 -0.43 11.48
CA ALA A 67 3.49 -0.80 11.37
C ALA A 67 3.69 -2.19 10.75
N CYS A 68 2.73 -3.11 10.91
CA CYS A 68 2.79 -4.48 10.41
C CYS A 68 1.43 -4.93 9.84
N ILE A 69 1.47 -5.61 8.69
CA ILE A 69 0.31 -6.22 8.03
C ILE A 69 0.58 -7.71 7.87
N ASP A 70 -0.16 -8.51 8.61
CA ASP A 70 -0.02 -9.98 8.74
C ASP A 70 -1.07 -10.77 7.92
N THR A 71 -2.14 -10.10 7.49
CA THR A 71 -3.27 -10.72 6.79
C THR A 71 -3.74 -9.91 5.59
N ASP A 72 -4.25 -10.61 4.56
CA ASP A 72 -4.90 -9.99 3.40
C ASP A 72 -6.06 -9.08 3.79
N LYS A 73 -6.75 -9.39 4.90
CA LYS A 73 -7.83 -8.55 5.43
C LYS A 73 -7.30 -7.17 5.84
N LYS A 74 -6.25 -7.13 6.67
CA LYS A 74 -5.62 -5.86 7.07
C LYS A 74 -5.05 -5.10 5.87
N LEU A 75 -4.47 -5.81 4.90
CA LEU A 75 -3.99 -5.18 3.67
C LEU A 75 -5.13 -4.49 2.90
N LYS A 76 -6.28 -5.15 2.77
CA LYS A 76 -7.47 -4.56 2.14
C LYS A 76 -8.04 -3.38 2.94
N GLU A 77 -7.94 -3.41 4.27
CA GLU A 77 -8.30 -2.28 5.14
C GLU A 77 -7.40 -1.07 4.90
N VAL A 78 -6.09 -1.27 4.78
CA VAL A 78 -5.14 -0.20 4.40
C VAL A 78 -5.46 0.38 3.02
N ILE A 79 -5.69 -0.48 2.02
CA ILE A 79 -6.06 -0.03 0.66
C ILE A 79 -7.37 0.77 0.70
N ASN A 80 -8.39 0.29 1.43
CA ASN A 80 -9.66 1.01 1.58
C ASN A 80 -9.48 2.38 2.26
N PHE A 81 -8.64 2.42 3.30
CA PHE A 81 -8.36 3.63 4.06
C PHE A 81 -7.69 4.69 3.17
N ILE A 82 -6.62 4.34 2.46
CA ILE A 82 -5.93 5.26 1.53
C ILE A 82 -6.88 5.73 0.42
N ALA A 83 -7.66 4.82 -0.16
CA ALA A 83 -8.62 5.18 -1.19
C ALA A 83 -9.64 6.23 -0.72
N LYS A 84 -10.13 6.07 0.52
CA LYS A 84 -11.15 6.96 1.10
C LYS A 84 -10.56 8.27 1.60
N GLU A 85 -9.43 8.23 2.29
CA GLU A 85 -8.90 9.39 3.00
C GLU A 85 -7.95 10.24 2.16
N PHE A 86 -7.31 9.65 1.14
CA PHE A 86 -6.34 10.32 0.27
C PHE A 86 -6.84 10.40 -1.18
N ILE A 87 -7.02 9.26 -1.86
CA ILE A 87 -7.29 9.20 -3.31
C ILE A 87 -8.60 9.92 -3.68
N SER A 88 -9.70 9.66 -2.95
CA SER A 88 -11.01 10.23 -3.29
C SER A 88 -11.19 11.71 -2.95
N LYS A 89 -10.23 12.32 -2.26
CA LYS A 89 -10.28 13.72 -1.83
C LYS A 89 -9.40 14.65 -2.68
N LYS A 90 -8.64 14.11 -3.62
CA LYS A 90 -7.96 14.89 -4.67
C LYS A 90 -8.94 15.25 -5.78
#